data_AF-A0A920KUF7-F1
#
_entry.id   AF-A0A920KUF7-F1
#
_cell.length_a   1.000
_cell.length_b   1.000
_cell.length_c   1.000
_cell.angle_alpha   90.00
_cell.angle_beta   90.00
_cell.angle_gamma   90.00
#
_symmetry.space_group_name_H-M   'P 1'
#
loop_
_entity.id
_entity.type
_entity.pdbx_description
1 polymer ?
#
loop_
_entity_poly.entity_id
_entity_poly.type
_entity_poly.pdbx_seq_one_letter_code
_entity_poly.pdbx_strand_id
1 'polypeptide(L)'
;MDRGSIRADRDGLRTVLSRFTPAADDDGQQPNGELYVMQLDCAQQLYRDKQVNGIPRFKADWQAAGADGLIASVIDAVCSEPLNS
;
A
#
# COMPACT_ATOMS: atom_id res chain seq x y z
N MET A 1 6.43 3.19 -2.14
CA MET A 1 6.28 2.68 -0.76
C MET A 1 7.56 2.94 0.04
N ASP A 2 7.46 3.05 1.37
CA ASP A 2 8.61 3.16 2.26
C ASP A 2 8.98 1.78 2.83
N ARG A 3 10.13 1.22 2.45
CA ARG A 3 10.54 -0.14 2.86
C ARG A 3 10.75 -0.27 4.37
N GLY A 4 11.24 0.78 5.03
CA GLY A 4 11.46 0.79 6.49
C GLY A 4 10.16 0.76 7.31
N SER A 5 9.04 1.09 6.67
CA SER A 5 7.71 1.04 7.29
C SER A 5 7.06 -0.36 7.28
N ILE A 6 7.66 -1.34 6.61
CA ILE A 6 7.10 -2.68 6.49
C ILE A 6 7.10 -3.38 7.85
N ARG A 7 5.94 -3.85 8.29
CA ARG A 7 5.75 -4.59 9.53
C ARG A 7 4.87 -5.80 9.29
N ALA A 8 5.23 -6.96 9.84
CA ALA A 8 4.34 -8.11 9.88
C ALA A 8 3.51 -8.09 11.17
N ASP A 9 2.27 -8.57 11.10
CA ASP A 9 1.49 -8.91 12.28
C ASP A 9 1.53 -10.42 12.58
N ARG A 10 0.83 -10.83 13.65
CA ARG A 10 0.84 -12.22 14.14
C ARG A 10 0.15 -13.20 13.19
N ASP A 11 -0.72 -12.69 12.31
CA ASP A 11 -1.45 -13.48 11.32
C ASP A 11 -0.66 -13.61 10.01
N GLY A 12 0.55 -13.04 9.96
CA GLY A 12 1.41 -13.05 8.78
C GLY A 12 1.04 -11.99 7.74
N LEU A 13 0.11 -11.09 8.05
CA LEU A 13 -0.22 -9.97 7.17
C LEU A 13 0.85 -8.89 7.29
N ARG A 14 1.11 -8.20 6.17
CA ARG A 14 2.12 -7.12 6.13
C ARG A 14 1.44 -5.77 6.09
N THR A 15 1.94 -4.81 6.84
CA THR A 15 1.52 -3.40 6.77
C THR A 15 2.65 -2.58 6.19
N VAL A 16 2.34 -1.62 5.32
CA VAL A 16 3.32 -0.69 4.74
C VAL A 16 2.73 0.73 4.65
N LEU A 17 3.58 1.73 4.80
CA LEU A 17 3.30 3.12 4.44
C LEU A 17 3.69 3.33 2.97
N SER A 18 2.75 3.76 2.15
CA SER A 18 2.99 4.17 0.77
C SER A 18 2.53 5.61 0.54
N ARG A 19 3.19 6.28 -0.40
CA ARG A 19 2.76 7.58 -0.93
C ARG A 19 2.40 7.39 -2.40
N PHE A 20 1.22 7.85 -2.78
CA PHE A 20 0.85 7.97 -4.18
C PHE A 20 0.80 9.44 -4.54
N THR A 21 1.55 9.84 -5.55
CA THR A 21 1.47 11.18 -6.12
C THR A 21 1.01 11.03 -7.56
N PRO A 22 -0.15 11.61 -7.95
CA PRO A 22 -0.57 11.59 -9.34
C PRO A 22 0.46 12.25 -10.26
N ALA A 23 0.38 11.93 -11.55
CA ALA A 23 1.11 12.67 -12.57
C ALA A 23 0.70 14.16 -12.55
N ALA A 24 1.58 15.03 -13.03
CA ALA A 24 1.24 16.42 -13.25
C ALA A 24 0.13 16.53 -14.30
N ASP A 25 -0.73 17.54 -14.16
CA ASP A 25 -1.71 17.89 -15.19
C ASP A 25 -1.04 18.59 -16.40
N ASP A 26 -1.85 18.89 -17.42
CA ASP A 26 -1.40 19.51 -18.67
C ASP A 26 -0.77 20.92 -18.46
N ASP A 27 -1.08 21.57 -17.34
CA ASP A 27 -0.51 22.86 -16.93
C ASP A 27 0.81 22.70 -16.13
N GLY A 28 1.28 21.46 -15.94
CA GLY A 28 2.50 21.14 -15.22
C GLY A 28 2.36 21.20 -13.69
N GLN A 29 1.13 21.33 -13.18
CA GLN A 29 0.88 21.35 -11.75
C GLN A 29 0.79 19.90 -11.24
N GLN A 30 1.65 19.55 -10.29
CA GLN A 30 1.56 18.27 -9.61
C GLN A 30 0.64 18.38 -8.40
N PRO A 31 -0.44 17.59 -8.30
CA PRO A 31 -1.28 17.57 -7.12
C PRO A 31 -0.54 16.97 -5.93
N ASN A 32 -0.97 17.35 -4.72
CA ASN A 32 -0.40 16.79 -3.49
C ASN A 32 -0.67 15.28 -3.43
N GLY A 33 0.39 14.52 -3.18
CA GLY A 33 0.27 13.07 -3.03
C GLY A 33 -0.42 12.66 -1.73
N GLU A 34 -1.11 11.53 -1.78
CA GLU A 34 -1.80 10.93 -0.67
C GLU A 34 -0.92 9.88 0.03
N LEU A 35 -1.09 9.75 1.34
CA LEU A 35 -0.39 8.77 2.18
C LEU A 35 -1.35 7.64 2.56
N TYR A 36 -0.93 6.40 2.30
CA TYR A 36 -1.70 5.19 2.57
C TYR A 36 -0.97 4.31 3.56
N VAL A 37 -1.67 3.88 4.60
CA VAL A 37 -1.26 2.71 5.40
C VAL A 37 -2.04 1.52 4.88
N MET A 38 -1.36 0.66 4.14
CA MET A 38 -1.95 -0.51 3.50
C MET A 38 -1.67 -1.75 4.34
N GLN A 39 -2.62 -2.67 4.42
CA GLN A 39 -2.41 -4.03 4.90
C GLN A 39 -2.50 -4.99 3.71
N LEU A 40 -1.62 -5.97 3.67
CA LEU A 40 -1.43 -6.89 2.58
C LEU A 40 -1.48 -8.32 3.10
N ASP A 41 -2.20 -9.15 2.37
CA ASP A 41 -2.16 -10.60 2.48
C ASP A 41 -1.29 -11.13 1.33
N CYS A 42 -0.05 -11.49 1.65
CA CYS A 42 0.88 -11.99 0.66
C CYS A 42 0.55 -13.40 0.15
N ALA A 43 -0.20 -14.19 0.93
CA ALA A 43 -0.62 -15.53 0.51
C ALA A 43 -1.72 -15.46 -0.55
N GLN A 44 -2.63 -14.49 -0.40
CA GLN A 44 -3.76 -14.30 -1.32
C GLN A 44 -3.53 -13.19 -2.36
N GLN A 45 -2.43 -12.43 -2.26
CA GLN A 45 -2.14 -11.25 -3.10
C GLN A 45 -3.26 -10.20 -3.04
N LEU A 46 -3.76 -9.96 -1.82
CA LEU A 46 -4.83 -8.99 -1.55
C LEU A 46 -4.29 -7.83 -0.74
N TYR A 47 -4.93 -6.67 -0.85
CA TYR A 47 -4.64 -5.50 -0.04
C TYR A 47 -5.93 -4.85 0.49
N ARG A 48 -5.78 -4.03 1.52
CA ARG A 48 -6.80 -3.09 1.97
C ARG A 48 -6.15 -1.86 2.60
N ASP A 49 -6.79 -0.71 2.45
CA ASP A 49 -6.33 0.51 3.10
C ASP A 49 -6.82 0.57 4.54
N LYS A 50 -5.90 0.72 5.49
CA LYS A 50 -6.22 0.96 6.90
C LYS A 50 -6.34 2.44 7.22
N GLN A 51 -5.62 3.28 6.50
CA GLN A 51 -5.58 4.73 6.72
C GLN A 51 -5.22 5.45 5.42
N VAL A 52 -5.89 6.57 5.14
CA VAL A 52 -5.55 7.48 4.03
C VAL A 52 -5.39 8.89 4.59
N ASN A 53 -4.26 9.53 4.34
CA ASN A 53 -3.91 10.86 4.86
C ASN A 53 -4.16 11.03 6.36
N GLY A 54 -3.85 10.01 7.15
CA GLY A 54 -4.08 10.03 8.60
C GLY A 54 -5.50 9.65 9.04
N ILE A 55 -6.44 9.46 8.11
CA ILE A 55 -7.84 9.13 8.41
C ILE A 55 -8.05 7.61 8.36
N PRO A 56 -8.45 6.96 9.48
CA PRO A 56 -8.69 5.51 9.50
C PRO A 56 -9.82 5.07 8.57
N ARG A 57 -9.64 3.94 7.89
CA ARG A 57 -10.63 3.30 7.02
C ARG A 57 -11.11 2.01 7.69
N PHE A 58 -12.08 2.16 8.58
CA PHE A 58 -12.66 1.02 9.28
C PHE A 58 -13.42 0.11 8.30
N LYS A 59 -13.27 -1.21 8.47
CA LYS A 59 -13.95 -2.23 7.66
C LYS A 59 -13.68 -2.12 6.14
N ALA A 60 -12.50 -1.64 5.76
CA ALA A 60 -12.09 -1.70 4.35
C ALA A 60 -12.05 -3.17 3.88
N ASP A 61 -12.72 -3.42 2.75
CA ASP A 61 -12.74 -4.72 2.09
C ASP A 61 -11.38 -5.05 1.48
N TRP A 62 -11.07 -6.34 1.43
CA TRP A 62 -9.91 -6.84 0.72
C TRP A 62 -10.13 -6.75 -0.79
N GLN A 63 -9.11 -6.25 -1.49
CA GLN A 63 -9.13 -6.03 -2.92
C GLN A 63 -7.93 -6.73 -3.56
N ALA A 64 -8.12 -7.30 -4.75
CA ALA A 64 -7.01 -7.72 -5.59
C ALA A 64 -6.44 -6.49 -6.30
N ALA A 65 -5.15 -6.51 -6.63
CA ALA A 65 -4.54 -5.43 -7.43
C ALA A 65 -5.23 -5.23 -8.80
N GLY A 66 -5.86 -6.28 -9.33
CA GLY A 66 -6.53 -6.23 -10.63
C GLY A 66 -5.55 -5.83 -11.74
N ALA A 67 -5.91 -4.81 -12.53
CA ALA A 67 -5.06 -4.25 -13.58
C ALA A 67 -4.24 -3.02 -13.12
N ASP A 68 -4.31 -2.66 -11.83
CA ASP A 68 -3.53 -1.55 -11.28
C ASP A 68 -2.06 -1.98 -11.09
N GLY A 69 -1.23 -1.61 -12.05
CA GLY A 69 0.20 -1.93 -12.03
C GLY A 69 0.95 -1.29 -10.87
N LEU A 70 0.47 -0.16 -10.35
CA LEU A 70 1.09 0.48 -9.19
C LEU A 70 0.82 -0.35 -7.94
N ILE A 71 -0.43 -0.70 -7.67
CA ILE A 71 -0.79 -1.54 -6.51
C ILE A 71 -0.10 -2.90 -6.61
N ALA A 72 -0.10 -3.52 -7.80
CA ALA A 72 0.60 -4.78 -8.03
C ALA A 72 2.10 -4.67 -7.67
N SER A 73 2.76 -3.59 -8.09
CA SER A 73 4.17 -3.36 -7.76
C SER A 73 4.44 -3.17 -6.27
N VAL A 74 3.51 -2.56 -5.53
CA VAL A 74 3.60 -2.44 -4.06
C VAL A 74 3.44 -3.80 -3.40
N ILE A 75 2.47 -4.61 -3.83
CA ILE A 75 2.27 -5.95 -3.28
C ILE A 75 3.51 -6.82 -3.48
N ASP A 76 4.01 -6.89 -4.71
CA ASP A 76 5.20 -7.68 -5.05
C ASP A 76 6.41 -7.26 -4.21
N ALA A 77 6.68 -5.96 -4.17
CA ALA A 77 7.83 -5.43 -3.46
C ALA A 77 7.71 -5.66 -1.95
N VAL A 78 6.53 -5.44 -1.34
CA VAL A 78 6.33 -5.70 0.10
C VAL A 78 6.44 -7.19 0.42
N CYS A 79 5.87 -8.06 -0.41
CA CYS A 79 5.84 -9.49 -0.14
C CYS A 79 7.19 -10.18 -0.35
N SER A 80 8.05 -9.60 -1.20
CA SER A 80 9.41 -10.07 -1.44
C SER A 80 10.42 -9.64 -0.37
N GLU A 81 10.09 -8.67 0.49
CA GLU A 81 11.00 -8.27 1.56
C GLU A 81 11.19 -9.40 2.59
N PRO A 82 12.42 -9.66 3.04
CA PRO A 82 12.65 -10.55 4.17
C PRO A 82 12.06 -9.93 5.43
N LEU A 83 11.25 -10.70 6.16
CA LEU A 83 10.83 -10.30 7.49
C LEU A 83 12.04 -10.48 8.41
N ASN A 84 12.71 -9.39 8.76
CA ASN A 84 13.76 -9.45 9.78
C ASN A 84 13.12 -9.90 11.10
N SER A 85 13.51 -11.10 11.54
CA SER A 85 13.12 -11.74 12.80
C SER A 85 13.55 -10.95 14.03
#